data_AF-Q0P8J2-F1
#
_entry.id   AF-Q0P8J2-F1
#
_cell.length_a   1.000
_cell.length_b   1.000
_cell.length_c   1.000
_cell.angle_alpha   90.00
_cell.angle_beta   90.00
_cell.angle_gamma   90.00
#
_symmetry.space_group_name_H-M   'P 1'
#
loop_
_entity.id
_entity.type
_entity.pdbx_description
1 polymer ?
#
loop_
_entity_poly.entity_id
_entity_poly.type
_entity_poly.pdbx_seq_one_letter_code
_entity_poly.pdbx_strand_id
1 'polypeptide(L)'
;MLNPNSAIERVKNHLAYKLGQTVIEHRHNGGGYIALFKKLYKIKKQHKKEQKIYQQIIQVFPQLKYPSLETCSDYNEALRCKFHLSYMIGEVLIKAYQNWYKGGGFKLKNNIKKANKEFQIFREILKEFKELNGETLKAIQDNKQLFLKEFPRIKNILKTHQDYQPILDNIFHNFNYFIKNFDLIEEWLLSDDFKEKYKKENHPYPSLLDPKKLNDENEKINYHNIPAELAWKMNLPLPPNYEFVGFFLHTSGEKAMERFLKEVGVVLIGAFGYEDGKRYISIFNFLISEACACNDLKFAIGILDVNCQKYDKFCFLLQNKPVLILLRDPIDSLKSFINVRHQKNGFNEILKIDINNTDFDKINDRIVYVHESNGCFNPDTNQKFPSLESIKALSDTNHWMLMYNIRRNKTIEFFRFNKIIYIDMMDIVGDKTLFTLEKLSKILNFSSPDKNNKIFYQQLYSPLTVLLPCIIKVNNKVKIFVSNRFSVKNIQIMENCIDITDKFKEIFHENLIIFCSKDHFDSLINNQTLYNVVLEYINKFLISLKKRINVEKNKEVKVDDVLDYFKKNISVAKSYKDILDEELVYIKQHRPDIVASWKYYQEFERMCKELDENNQNPSLSFSNQ
;
A
#
# COMPACT_ATOMS: atom_id res chain seq x y z
N MET A 1 -4.04 47.63 17.56
CA MET A 1 -3.60 47.00 16.29
C MET A 1 -4.48 45.79 16.06
N LEU A 2 -4.84 45.47 14.82
CA LEU A 2 -5.48 44.18 14.50
C LEU A 2 -4.46 43.07 14.79
N ASN A 3 -4.93 41.95 15.34
CA ASN A 3 -4.09 40.78 15.53
C ASN A 3 -3.68 40.22 14.15
N PRO A 4 -2.40 40.30 13.76
CA PRO A 4 -1.95 39.83 12.45
C PRO A 4 -2.14 38.32 12.25
N ASN A 5 -2.26 37.57 13.36
CA ASN A 5 -2.38 36.12 13.40
C ASN A 5 -3.84 35.64 13.47
N SER A 6 -4.83 36.54 13.42
CA SER A 6 -6.25 36.18 13.30
C SER A 6 -6.76 36.41 11.89
N ALA A 7 -7.08 35.33 11.19
CA ALA A 7 -7.77 35.37 9.92
C ALA A 7 -9.18 35.97 10.06
N ILE A 8 -9.89 35.73 11.17
CA ILE A 8 -11.23 36.32 11.41
C ILE A 8 -11.12 37.85 11.45
N GLU A 9 -10.21 38.41 12.26
CA GLU A 9 -10.04 39.86 12.36
C GLU A 9 -9.64 40.46 11.02
N ARG A 10 -8.77 39.78 10.27
CA ARG A 10 -8.34 40.22 8.92
C ARG A 10 -9.49 40.21 7.93
N VAL A 11 -10.34 39.18 7.93
CA VAL A 11 -11.54 39.12 7.08
C VAL A 11 -12.56 40.18 7.49
N LYS A 12 -12.76 40.42 8.79
CA LYS A 12 -13.65 41.49 9.30
C LYS A 12 -13.11 42.90 9.02
N ASN A 13 -11.79 43.07 8.97
CA ASN A 13 -11.16 44.33 8.55
C ASN A 13 -11.12 44.53 7.02
N HIS A 14 -11.47 43.50 6.23
CA HIS A 14 -11.57 43.63 4.79
C HIS A 14 -12.62 44.68 4.40
N LEU A 15 -12.35 45.45 3.34
CA LEU A 15 -13.22 46.56 2.92
C LEU A 15 -14.67 46.12 2.72
N ALA A 16 -14.88 44.93 2.12
CA ALA A 16 -16.23 44.40 1.91
C ALA A 16 -17.00 44.30 3.23
N TYR A 17 -16.41 43.63 4.23
CA TYR A 17 -17.05 43.45 5.53
C TYR A 17 -17.38 44.80 6.19
N LYS A 18 -16.42 45.74 6.21
CA LYS A 18 -16.62 47.09 6.79
C LYS A 18 -17.76 47.85 6.12
N LEU A 19 -17.82 47.83 4.79
CA LEU A 19 -18.86 48.54 4.03
C LEU A 19 -20.25 47.92 4.25
N GLY A 20 -20.37 46.59 4.15
CA GLY A 20 -21.66 45.95 4.32
C GLY A 20 -22.16 45.99 5.76
N GLN A 21 -21.26 45.90 6.75
CA GLN A 21 -21.60 46.09 8.16
C GLN A 21 -22.19 47.48 8.40
N THR A 22 -21.58 48.52 7.82
CA THR A 22 -22.10 49.90 7.91
C THR A 22 -23.47 50.05 7.25
N VAL A 23 -23.73 49.36 6.14
CA VAL A 23 -25.07 49.37 5.52
C VAL A 23 -26.12 48.71 6.42
N ILE A 24 -25.78 47.56 7.02
CA ILE A 24 -26.69 46.84 7.91
C ILE A 24 -27.00 47.70 9.15
N GLU A 25 -25.98 48.24 9.82
CA GLU A 25 -26.14 49.10 11.00
C GLU A 25 -26.93 50.38 10.69
N HIS A 26 -26.66 51.03 9.56
CA HIS A 26 -27.38 52.24 9.15
C HIS A 26 -28.86 51.96 8.84
N ARG A 27 -29.19 50.74 8.38
CA ARG A 27 -30.59 50.31 8.21
C ARG A 27 -31.32 50.15 9.54
N HIS A 28 -30.62 49.74 10.61
CA HIS A 28 -31.20 49.60 11.94
C HIS A 28 -31.31 50.93 12.69
N ASN A 29 -30.32 51.81 12.58
CA ASN A 29 -30.24 53.05 13.37
C ASN A 29 -30.98 54.25 12.75
N GLY A 30 -31.48 54.11 11.52
CA GLY A 30 -32.09 55.21 10.76
C GLY A 30 -31.06 56.22 10.22
N GLY A 31 -31.51 57.03 9.25
CA GLY A 31 -30.74 58.10 8.62
C GLY A 31 -30.86 58.10 7.09
N GLY A 32 -30.81 59.30 6.49
CA GLY A 32 -30.94 59.45 5.03
C GLY A 32 -29.78 58.85 4.23
N TYR A 33 -30.02 58.54 2.94
CA TYR A 33 -29.03 57.96 2.01
C TYR A 33 -27.73 58.78 1.92
N ILE A 34 -27.82 60.12 1.99
CA ILE A 34 -26.66 61.01 1.93
C ILE A 34 -25.69 60.74 3.09
N ALA A 35 -26.21 60.51 4.30
CA ALA A 35 -25.39 60.19 5.46
C ALA A 35 -24.68 58.84 5.31
N LEU A 36 -25.38 57.83 4.76
CA LEU A 36 -24.79 56.53 4.46
C LEU A 36 -23.66 56.65 3.43
N PHE A 37 -23.88 57.36 2.32
CA PHE A 37 -22.84 57.55 1.30
C PHE A 37 -21.59 58.25 1.87
N LYS A 38 -21.77 59.29 2.70
CA LYS A 38 -20.65 59.97 3.40
C LYS A 38 -19.87 58.99 4.30
N LYS A 39 -20.56 58.14 5.07
CA LYS A 39 -19.93 57.11 5.93
C LYS A 39 -19.14 56.09 5.09
N LEU A 40 -19.74 55.53 4.05
CA LEU A 40 -19.09 54.54 3.17
C LEU A 40 -17.85 55.12 2.49
N TYR A 41 -17.93 56.38 2.01
CA TYR A 41 -16.78 57.08 1.43
C TYR A 41 -15.65 57.27 2.46
N LYS A 42 -15.97 57.69 3.70
CA LYS A 42 -14.99 57.85 4.79
C LYS A 42 -14.30 56.52 5.12
N ILE A 43 -15.05 55.42 5.22
CA ILE A 43 -14.51 54.08 5.49
C ILE A 43 -13.55 53.65 4.39
N LYS A 44 -13.94 53.82 3.11
CA LYS A 44 -13.08 53.49 1.98
C LYS A 44 -11.79 54.32 1.98
N LYS A 45 -11.90 55.64 2.20
CA LYS A 45 -10.73 56.55 2.26
C LYS A 45 -9.78 56.12 3.38
N GLN A 46 -10.33 55.83 4.56
CA GLN A 46 -9.58 55.36 5.72
C GLN A 46 -8.92 54.00 5.46
N HIS A 47 -9.64 53.03 4.89
CA HIS A 47 -9.08 51.72 4.54
C HIS A 47 -7.93 51.82 3.53
N LYS A 48 -8.05 52.70 2.51
CA LYS A 48 -6.96 52.95 1.55
C LYS A 48 -5.73 53.57 2.23
N LYS A 49 -5.93 54.44 3.23
CA LYS A 49 -4.85 55.01 4.04
C LYS A 49 -4.17 53.93 4.87
N GLU A 50 -4.94 53.09 5.56
CA GLU A 50 -4.45 51.95 6.35
C GLU A 50 -3.63 50.98 5.50
N GLN A 51 -4.12 50.62 4.30
CA GLN A 51 -3.41 49.75 3.37
C GLN A 51 -2.08 50.36 2.91
N LYS A 52 -2.06 51.67 2.59
CA LYS A 52 -0.82 52.37 2.21
C LYS A 52 0.21 52.37 3.34
N ILE A 53 -0.23 52.70 4.56
CA ILE A 53 0.64 52.70 5.75
C ILE A 53 1.20 51.30 5.98
N TYR A 54 0.37 50.27 5.92
CA TYR A 54 0.83 48.88 6.07
C TYR A 54 1.87 48.50 5.02
N GLN A 55 1.64 48.85 3.74
CA GLN A 55 2.61 48.58 2.65
C GLN A 55 3.95 49.30 2.88
N GLN A 56 3.92 50.55 3.37
CA GLN A 56 5.15 51.30 3.73
C GLN A 56 5.88 50.66 4.92
N ILE A 57 5.13 50.23 5.95
CA ILE A 57 5.71 49.57 7.13
C ILE A 57 6.41 48.26 6.73
N ILE A 58 5.79 47.39 5.94
CA ILE A 58 6.40 46.11 5.56
C ILE A 58 7.54 46.27 4.54
N GLN A 59 7.62 47.40 3.84
CA GLN A 59 8.76 47.72 2.99
C GLN A 59 10.00 48.05 3.81
N VAL A 60 9.83 48.74 4.95
CA VAL A 60 10.92 49.07 5.89
C VAL A 60 11.21 47.93 6.85
N PHE A 61 10.18 47.19 7.27
CA PHE A 61 10.25 46.09 8.22
C PHE A 61 9.56 44.83 7.64
N PRO A 62 10.22 44.11 6.71
CA PRO A 62 9.64 42.91 6.08
C PRO A 62 9.15 41.84 7.06
N GLN A 63 9.75 41.75 8.25
CA GLN A 63 9.35 40.84 9.33
C GLN A 63 7.96 41.13 9.93
N LEU A 64 7.39 42.33 9.70
CA LEU A 64 6.04 42.68 10.13
C LEU A 64 4.96 42.26 9.12
N LYS A 65 5.35 41.65 8.00
CA LYS A 65 4.42 41.13 7.00
C LYS A 65 3.52 40.08 7.63
N TYR A 66 2.20 40.25 7.47
CA TYR A 66 1.24 39.29 7.98
C TYR A 66 1.44 37.91 7.33
N PRO A 67 1.27 36.82 8.11
CA PRO A 67 1.31 35.47 7.55
C PRO A 67 0.18 35.26 6.54
N SER A 68 0.23 34.21 5.73
CA SER A 68 -0.90 33.89 4.83
C SER A 68 -2.15 33.56 5.65
N LEU A 69 -3.34 33.79 5.11
CA LEU A 69 -4.58 33.55 5.89
C LEU A 69 -4.72 32.08 6.27
N GLU A 70 -4.28 31.19 5.39
CA GLU A 70 -4.35 29.73 5.53
C GLU A 70 -3.49 29.21 6.70
N THR A 71 -2.50 29.98 7.15
CA THR A 71 -1.62 29.62 8.27
C THR A 71 -2.13 30.10 9.64
N CYS A 72 -3.19 30.90 9.66
CA CYS A 72 -3.79 31.36 10.92
C CYS A 72 -4.66 30.24 11.53
N SER A 73 -4.64 30.10 12.85
CA SER A 73 -5.37 29.03 13.55
C SER A 73 -6.89 29.10 13.42
N ASP A 74 -7.44 30.29 13.13
CA ASP A 74 -8.87 30.59 12.97
C ASP A 74 -9.30 30.71 11.49
N TYR A 75 -8.51 30.15 10.56
CA TYR A 75 -8.77 30.25 9.11
C TYR A 75 -10.14 29.67 8.70
N ASN A 76 -10.53 28.53 9.26
CA ASN A 76 -11.78 27.85 8.91
C ASN A 76 -13.01 28.69 9.32
N GLU A 77 -12.94 29.36 10.46
CA GLU A 77 -13.94 30.30 10.97
C GLU A 77 -13.94 31.59 10.13
N ALA A 78 -12.77 32.05 9.69
CA ALA A 78 -12.63 33.21 8.81
C ALA A 78 -13.28 32.97 7.43
N LEU A 79 -13.23 31.73 6.90
CA LEU A 79 -13.94 31.36 5.68
C LEU A 79 -15.46 31.50 5.84
N ARG A 80 -16.03 31.07 6.99
CA ARG A 80 -17.45 31.27 7.31
C ARG A 80 -17.84 32.75 7.30
N CYS A 81 -16.95 33.65 7.73
CA CYS A 81 -17.19 35.10 7.71
C CYS A 81 -17.40 35.65 6.29
N LYS A 82 -16.85 35.02 5.24
CA LYS A 82 -17.07 35.44 3.84
C LYS A 82 -18.47 35.14 3.33
N PHE A 83 -19.18 34.20 3.95
CA PHE A 83 -20.60 33.92 3.71
C PHE A 83 -21.54 34.79 4.56
N HIS A 84 -20.99 35.64 5.44
CA HIS A 84 -21.81 36.56 6.23
C HIS A 84 -22.42 37.65 5.35
N LEU A 85 -23.64 38.10 5.70
CA LEU A 85 -24.36 39.09 4.93
C LEU A 85 -23.57 40.40 4.75
N SER A 86 -22.85 40.85 5.79
CA SER A 86 -21.98 42.03 5.73
C SER A 86 -20.92 41.91 4.64
N TYR A 87 -20.28 40.74 4.50
CA TYR A 87 -19.27 40.54 3.47
C TYR A 87 -19.89 40.57 2.06
N MET A 88 -21.00 39.86 1.87
CA MET A 88 -21.69 39.75 0.58
C MET A 88 -22.25 41.10 0.09
N ILE A 89 -22.87 41.89 0.96
CA ILE A 89 -23.34 43.25 0.63
C ILE A 89 -22.12 44.13 0.29
N GLY A 90 -21.03 44.00 1.04
CA GLY A 90 -19.77 44.69 0.79
C GLY A 90 -19.22 44.45 -0.62
N GLU A 91 -19.20 43.19 -1.06
CA GLU A 91 -18.77 42.84 -2.41
C GLU A 91 -19.66 43.48 -3.49
N VAL A 92 -20.98 43.50 -3.26
CA VAL A 92 -21.92 44.18 -4.16
C VAL A 92 -21.64 45.68 -4.24
N LEU A 93 -21.39 46.34 -3.11
CA LEU A 93 -21.05 47.76 -3.07
C LEU A 93 -19.73 48.06 -3.79
N ILE A 94 -18.70 47.23 -3.57
CA ILE A 94 -17.41 47.38 -4.24
C ILE A 94 -17.58 47.23 -5.75
N LYS A 95 -18.30 46.20 -6.22
CA LYS A 95 -18.58 45.97 -7.65
C LYS A 95 -19.40 47.11 -8.26
N ALA A 96 -20.41 47.62 -7.56
CA ALA A 96 -21.22 48.75 -8.00
C ALA A 96 -20.39 50.03 -8.12
N TYR A 97 -19.51 50.28 -7.15
CA TYR A 97 -18.58 51.40 -7.21
C TYR A 97 -17.57 51.24 -8.36
N GLN A 98 -17.00 50.07 -8.57
CA GLN A 98 -16.05 49.85 -9.68
C GLN A 98 -16.68 50.02 -11.06
N ASN A 99 -17.98 49.75 -11.18
CA ASN A 99 -18.74 49.86 -12.43
C ASN A 99 -19.71 51.05 -12.43
N TRP A 100 -19.43 52.09 -11.64
CA TRP A 100 -20.33 53.23 -11.47
C TRP A 100 -20.63 53.92 -12.81
N TYR A 101 -19.61 54.11 -13.66
CA TYR A 101 -19.70 54.71 -15.00
C TYR A 101 -20.44 53.83 -16.02
N LYS A 102 -20.66 52.53 -15.72
CA LYS A 102 -21.48 51.60 -16.52
C LYS A 102 -22.92 51.47 -15.97
N GLY A 103 -23.35 52.42 -15.14
CA GLY A 103 -24.66 52.37 -14.49
C GLY A 103 -24.76 51.35 -13.35
N GLY A 104 -23.64 50.93 -12.74
CA GLY A 104 -23.63 49.98 -11.63
C GLY A 104 -24.51 50.39 -10.44
N GLY A 105 -24.69 51.71 -10.23
CA GLY A 105 -25.61 52.26 -9.22
C GLY A 105 -27.08 51.92 -9.46
N PHE A 106 -27.54 51.91 -10.72
CA PHE A 106 -28.94 51.60 -11.05
C PHE A 106 -29.31 50.15 -10.71
N LYS A 107 -28.35 49.22 -10.83
CA LYS A 107 -28.55 47.80 -10.51
C LYS A 107 -28.33 47.49 -9.02
N LEU A 108 -27.90 48.45 -8.20
CA LEU A 108 -27.47 48.21 -6.83
C LEU A 108 -28.59 47.63 -5.94
N LYS A 109 -29.81 48.17 -6.02
CA LYS A 109 -30.98 47.66 -5.28
C LYS A 109 -31.26 46.18 -5.60
N ASN A 110 -31.23 45.82 -6.88
CA ASN A 110 -31.46 44.44 -7.34
C ASN A 110 -30.32 43.51 -6.93
N ASN A 111 -29.07 43.97 -7.01
CA ASN A 111 -27.90 43.20 -6.58
C ASN A 111 -27.89 42.95 -5.07
N ILE A 112 -28.31 43.93 -4.25
CA ILE A 112 -28.48 43.74 -2.80
C ILE A 112 -29.60 42.73 -2.52
N LYS A 113 -30.73 42.82 -3.24
CA LYS A 113 -31.83 41.84 -3.12
C LYS A 113 -31.35 40.42 -3.49
N LYS A 114 -30.52 40.28 -4.54
CA LYS A 114 -29.89 39.02 -4.93
C LYS A 114 -28.96 38.50 -3.83
N ALA A 115 -28.05 39.34 -3.31
CA ALA A 115 -27.14 38.96 -2.23
C ALA A 115 -27.87 38.53 -0.95
N ASN A 116 -28.99 39.17 -0.60
CA ASN A 116 -29.83 38.74 0.52
C ASN A 116 -30.41 37.33 0.31
N LYS A 117 -30.85 36.99 -0.92
CA LYS A 117 -31.35 35.64 -1.25
C LYS A 117 -30.22 34.60 -1.18
N GLU A 118 -29.07 34.90 -1.79
CA GLU A 118 -27.88 34.04 -1.72
C GLU A 118 -27.43 33.81 -0.26
N PHE A 119 -27.49 34.85 0.59
CA PHE A 119 -27.16 34.74 2.00
C PHE A 119 -28.10 33.78 2.74
N GLN A 120 -29.41 33.77 2.44
CA GLN A 120 -30.31 32.79 3.08
C GLN A 120 -29.93 31.37 2.72
N ILE A 121 -29.56 31.10 1.46
CA ILE A 121 -29.07 29.79 1.01
C ILE A 121 -27.82 29.37 1.79
N PHE A 122 -26.82 30.25 1.89
CA PHE A 122 -25.59 29.94 2.65
C PHE A 122 -25.85 29.78 4.14
N ARG A 123 -26.70 30.62 4.73
CA ARG A 123 -27.09 30.52 6.14
C ARG A 123 -27.77 29.19 6.43
N GLU A 124 -28.65 28.75 5.53
CA GLU A 124 -29.38 27.49 5.62
C GLU A 124 -28.44 26.29 5.56
N ILE A 125 -27.62 26.17 4.51
CA ILE A 125 -26.69 25.03 4.36
C ILE A 125 -25.66 24.98 5.50
N LEU A 126 -25.11 26.12 5.95
CA LEU A 126 -24.15 26.16 7.05
C LEU A 126 -24.80 25.83 8.41
N LYS A 127 -26.11 26.02 8.55
CA LYS A 127 -26.87 25.62 9.74
C LYS A 127 -27.19 24.13 9.72
N GLU A 128 -27.60 23.60 8.57
CA GLU A 128 -27.94 22.18 8.40
C GLU A 128 -26.68 21.30 8.46
N PHE A 129 -25.59 21.66 7.79
CA PHE A 129 -24.35 20.88 7.70
C PHE A 129 -23.20 21.61 8.43
N LYS A 130 -23.15 21.45 9.76
CA LYS A 130 -22.14 22.12 10.62
C LYS A 130 -20.71 21.64 10.35
N GLU A 131 -20.60 20.41 9.86
CA GLU A 131 -19.40 19.67 9.52
C GLU A 131 -18.68 20.13 8.24
N LEU A 132 -19.26 21.07 7.48
CA LEU A 132 -18.57 21.71 6.35
C LEU A 132 -17.23 22.33 6.81
N ASN A 133 -16.14 21.70 6.39
CA ASN A 133 -14.78 22.07 6.79
C ASN A 133 -14.23 23.22 5.91
N GLY A 134 -13.01 23.67 6.21
CA GLY A 134 -12.38 24.77 5.45
C GLY A 134 -12.22 24.50 3.96
N GLU A 135 -11.86 23.28 3.57
CA GLU A 135 -11.68 22.89 2.17
C GLU A 135 -13.01 22.95 1.41
N THR A 136 -14.08 22.41 2.00
CA THR A 136 -15.42 22.46 1.41
C THR A 136 -15.92 23.91 1.28
N LEU A 137 -15.74 24.73 2.32
CA LEU A 137 -16.13 26.15 2.28
C LEU A 137 -15.37 26.91 1.19
N LYS A 138 -14.07 26.63 1.03
CA LYS A 138 -13.24 27.22 -0.01
C LYS A 138 -13.70 26.78 -1.40
N ALA A 139 -14.02 25.50 -1.59
CA ALA A 139 -14.56 24.97 -2.85
C ALA A 139 -15.92 25.59 -3.20
N ILE A 140 -16.82 25.76 -2.22
CA ILE A 140 -18.10 26.48 -2.41
C ILE A 140 -17.84 27.92 -2.81
N GLN A 141 -16.89 28.60 -2.15
CA GLN A 141 -16.54 29.98 -2.48
C GLN A 141 -16.03 30.11 -3.92
N ASP A 142 -15.13 29.23 -4.33
CA ASP A 142 -14.50 29.27 -5.65
C ASP A 142 -15.49 28.87 -6.78
N ASN A 143 -16.47 28.03 -6.47
CA ASN A 143 -17.53 27.61 -7.40
C ASN A 143 -18.90 28.25 -7.09
N LYS A 144 -18.93 29.43 -6.45
CA LYS A 144 -20.13 30.05 -5.88
C LYS A 144 -21.34 30.10 -6.82
N GLN A 145 -21.15 30.50 -8.09
CA GLN A 145 -22.28 30.62 -9.02
C GLN A 145 -22.85 29.25 -9.41
N LEU A 146 -21.99 28.25 -9.62
CA LEU A 146 -22.41 26.89 -9.90
C LEU A 146 -23.12 26.28 -8.68
N PHE A 147 -22.59 26.50 -7.47
CA PHE A 147 -23.21 26.05 -6.22
C PHE A 147 -24.62 26.63 -6.06
N LEU A 148 -24.80 27.93 -6.26
CA LEU A 148 -26.10 28.58 -6.15
C LEU A 148 -27.09 28.10 -7.21
N LYS A 149 -26.61 27.79 -8.42
CA LYS A 149 -27.42 27.24 -9.52
C LYS A 149 -27.94 25.85 -9.17
N GLU A 150 -27.06 24.98 -8.69
CA GLU A 150 -27.37 23.58 -8.39
C GLU A 150 -27.84 23.34 -6.95
N PHE A 151 -27.95 24.37 -6.11
CA PHE A 151 -28.22 24.25 -4.68
C PHE A 151 -29.40 23.35 -4.32
N PRO A 152 -30.60 23.45 -4.96
CA PRO A 152 -31.71 22.56 -4.63
C PRO A 152 -31.39 21.08 -4.84
N ARG A 153 -30.64 20.76 -5.90
CA ARG A 153 -30.22 19.40 -6.26
C ARG A 153 -29.11 18.91 -5.34
N ILE A 154 -28.09 19.73 -5.08
CA ILE A 154 -27.04 19.44 -4.09
C ILE A 154 -27.67 19.17 -2.71
N LYS A 155 -28.61 20.02 -2.29
CA LYS A 155 -29.32 19.86 -1.02
C LYS A 155 -30.11 18.55 -0.98
N ASN A 156 -30.77 18.18 -2.09
CA ASN A 156 -31.46 16.90 -2.20
C ASN A 156 -30.51 15.74 -1.95
N ILE A 157 -29.36 15.69 -2.63
CA ILE A 157 -28.34 14.64 -2.45
C ILE A 157 -27.86 14.54 -1.01
N LEU A 158 -27.49 15.67 -0.40
CA LEU A 158 -27.01 15.69 0.98
C LEU A 158 -28.09 15.23 1.98
N LYS A 159 -29.37 15.52 1.71
CA LYS A 159 -30.49 15.04 2.55
C LYS A 159 -30.81 13.58 2.33
N THR A 160 -30.78 13.11 1.08
CA THR A 160 -30.99 11.69 0.73
C THR A 160 -29.99 10.78 1.42
N HIS A 161 -28.77 11.27 1.65
CA HIS A 161 -27.69 10.52 2.30
C HIS A 161 -27.30 11.06 3.67
N GLN A 162 -28.17 11.83 4.34
CA GLN A 162 -27.89 12.41 5.66
C GLN A 162 -27.63 11.36 6.76
N ASP A 163 -28.10 10.13 6.54
CA ASP A 163 -27.95 8.97 7.42
C ASP A 163 -26.71 8.12 7.09
N TYR A 164 -25.94 8.49 6.06
CA TYR A 164 -24.79 7.74 5.58
C TYR A 164 -23.53 8.60 5.56
N GLN A 165 -22.95 8.83 6.74
CA GLN A 165 -21.81 9.72 6.94
C GLN A 165 -20.62 9.47 5.99
N PRO A 166 -20.20 8.21 5.71
CA PRO A 166 -19.06 7.96 4.84
C PRO A 166 -19.15 8.59 3.44
N ILE A 167 -20.35 8.66 2.83
CA ILE A 167 -20.50 9.32 1.53
C ILE A 167 -20.51 10.85 1.67
N LEU A 168 -21.06 11.39 2.77
CA LEU A 168 -21.00 12.82 3.05
C LEU A 168 -19.55 13.30 3.22
N ASP A 169 -18.75 12.57 4.00
CA ASP A 169 -17.33 12.86 4.19
C ASP A 169 -16.58 12.84 2.84
N ASN A 170 -16.87 11.85 1.99
CA ASN A 170 -16.30 11.75 0.65
C ASN A 170 -16.70 12.96 -0.23
N ILE A 171 -17.98 13.35 -0.23
CA ILE A 171 -18.48 14.55 -0.94
C ILE A 171 -17.78 15.82 -0.43
N PHE A 172 -17.69 16.01 0.88
CA PHE A 172 -17.14 17.22 1.47
C PHE A 172 -15.63 17.35 1.26
N HIS A 173 -14.88 16.25 1.40
CA HIS A 173 -13.45 16.23 1.13
C HIS A 173 -13.14 16.46 -0.36
N ASN A 174 -13.99 15.95 -1.26
CA ASN A 174 -13.80 16.07 -2.72
C ASN A 174 -14.73 17.12 -3.36
N PHE A 175 -15.20 18.12 -2.60
CA PHE A 175 -16.32 18.99 -3.01
C PHE A 175 -16.08 19.76 -4.32
N ASN A 176 -14.83 20.18 -4.58
CA ASN A 176 -14.47 20.86 -5.82
C ASN A 176 -14.60 19.93 -7.05
N TYR A 177 -14.31 18.64 -6.90
CA TYR A 177 -14.53 17.66 -7.96
C TYR A 177 -16.02 17.31 -8.07
N PHE A 178 -16.68 17.11 -6.92
CA PHE A 178 -18.12 16.86 -6.82
C PHE A 178 -18.93 17.90 -7.60
N ILE A 179 -18.70 19.18 -7.34
CA ILE A 179 -19.50 20.24 -7.95
C ILE A 179 -19.22 20.42 -9.46
N LYS A 180 -17.99 20.18 -9.92
CA LYS A 180 -17.63 20.27 -11.34
C LYS A 180 -18.19 19.12 -12.17
N ASN A 181 -18.45 17.98 -11.54
CA ASN A 181 -18.97 16.76 -12.17
C ASN A 181 -20.33 16.36 -11.57
N PHE A 182 -21.11 17.36 -11.13
CA PHE A 182 -22.28 17.15 -10.28
C PHE A 182 -23.35 16.27 -10.95
N ASP A 183 -23.65 16.46 -12.24
CA ASP A 183 -24.71 15.70 -12.92
C ASP A 183 -24.40 14.19 -12.94
N LEU A 184 -23.16 13.80 -13.23
CA LEU A 184 -22.70 12.41 -13.23
C LEU A 184 -22.75 11.80 -11.82
N ILE A 185 -22.31 12.57 -10.81
CA ILE A 185 -22.27 12.09 -9.43
C ILE A 185 -23.68 12.00 -8.84
N GLU A 186 -24.57 12.95 -9.16
CA GLU A 186 -25.98 12.89 -8.74
C GLU A 186 -26.66 11.63 -9.29
N GLU A 187 -26.50 11.35 -10.59
CA GLU A 187 -27.04 10.14 -11.22
C GLU A 187 -26.59 8.88 -10.46
N TRP A 188 -25.29 8.77 -10.19
CA TRP A 188 -24.72 7.65 -9.45
C TRP A 188 -25.27 7.54 -8.02
N LEU A 189 -25.24 8.63 -7.25
CA LEU A 189 -25.64 8.63 -5.85
C LEU A 189 -27.16 8.44 -5.65
N LEU A 190 -27.98 8.65 -6.69
CA LEU A 190 -29.41 8.35 -6.68
C LEU A 190 -29.74 6.98 -7.26
N SER A 191 -28.77 6.25 -7.81
CA SER A 191 -29.00 4.94 -8.43
C SER A 191 -29.29 3.83 -7.41
N ASP A 192 -30.07 2.83 -7.84
CA ASP A 192 -30.30 1.62 -7.06
C ASP A 192 -28.99 0.81 -6.87
N ASP A 193 -28.09 0.85 -7.86
CA ASP A 193 -26.78 0.21 -7.78
C ASP A 193 -25.92 0.77 -6.63
N PHE A 194 -25.89 2.09 -6.44
CA PHE A 194 -25.21 2.69 -5.29
C PHE A 194 -25.85 2.27 -3.96
N LYS A 195 -27.19 2.26 -3.92
CA LYS A 195 -27.94 1.89 -2.72
C LYS A 195 -27.68 0.44 -2.31
N GLU A 196 -27.76 -0.50 -3.25
CA GLU A 196 -27.55 -1.92 -2.96
C GLU A 196 -26.08 -2.22 -2.63
N LYS A 197 -25.13 -1.63 -3.36
CA LYS A 197 -23.70 -1.95 -3.19
C LYS A 197 -23.07 -1.27 -1.98
N TYR A 198 -23.47 -0.04 -1.63
CA TYR A 198 -22.79 0.74 -0.60
C TYR A 198 -23.69 1.07 0.58
N LYS A 199 -24.87 1.66 0.33
CA LYS A 199 -25.71 2.17 1.42
C LYS A 199 -26.32 1.05 2.27
N LYS A 200 -26.85 0.00 1.64
CA LYS A 200 -27.52 -1.13 2.32
C LYS A 200 -26.60 -1.86 3.29
N GLU A 201 -25.34 -2.04 2.92
CA GLU A 201 -24.33 -2.70 3.75
C GLU A 201 -23.58 -1.72 4.67
N ASN A 202 -23.94 -0.44 4.65
CA ASN A 202 -23.25 0.65 5.35
C ASN A 202 -21.72 0.62 5.10
N HIS A 203 -21.33 0.50 3.84
CA HIS A 203 -19.93 0.33 3.43
C HIS A 203 -19.09 1.52 3.92
N PRO A 204 -17.91 1.32 4.55
CA PRO A 204 -17.14 2.42 5.16
C PRO A 204 -16.47 3.35 4.13
N TYR A 205 -16.29 2.90 2.89
CA TYR A 205 -15.60 3.64 1.83
C TYR A 205 -16.42 3.69 0.54
N PRO A 206 -17.56 4.39 0.50
CA PRO A 206 -18.41 4.44 -0.70
C PRO A 206 -17.75 5.24 -1.82
N SER A 207 -17.80 4.70 -3.04
CA SER A 207 -17.28 5.36 -4.24
C SER A 207 -18.11 6.57 -4.62
N LEU A 208 -17.45 7.69 -4.94
CA LEU A 208 -18.11 8.92 -5.39
C LEU A 208 -18.60 8.85 -6.84
N LEU A 209 -18.05 7.92 -7.64
CA LEU A 209 -18.39 7.69 -9.04
C LEU A 209 -18.84 6.25 -9.27
N ASP A 210 -19.60 6.02 -10.33
CA ASP A 210 -20.03 4.67 -10.72
C ASP A 210 -18.82 3.83 -11.20
N PRO A 211 -18.42 2.78 -10.45
CA PRO A 211 -17.29 1.95 -10.83
C PRO A 211 -17.48 1.18 -12.15
N LYS A 212 -18.74 0.96 -12.60
CA LYS A 212 -19.02 0.30 -13.88
C LYS A 212 -18.67 1.23 -15.04
N LYS A 213 -19.17 2.48 -15.01
CA LYS A 213 -18.87 3.51 -16.02
C LYS A 213 -17.38 3.83 -16.09
N LEU A 214 -16.68 3.81 -14.96
CA LEU A 214 -15.23 4.07 -14.94
C LEU A 214 -14.38 3.10 -15.78
N ASN A 215 -14.90 1.91 -16.09
CA ASN A 215 -14.21 0.93 -16.94
C ASN A 215 -14.37 1.20 -18.44
N ASP A 216 -15.33 2.02 -18.84
CA ASP A 216 -15.55 2.34 -20.25
C ASP A 216 -14.68 3.53 -20.64
N GLU A 217 -13.66 3.30 -21.48
CA GLU A 217 -12.77 4.37 -21.95
C GLU A 217 -13.50 5.42 -22.81
N ASN A 218 -14.69 5.11 -23.32
CA ASN A 218 -15.54 6.06 -24.05
C ASN A 218 -16.29 7.02 -23.12
N GLU A 219 -16.40 6.70 -21.82
CA GLU A 219 -16.98 7.61 -20.84
C GLU A 219 -16.09 8.82 -20.63
N LYS A 220 -16.72 9.98 -20.46
CA LYS A 220 -16.00 11.26 -20.27
C LYS A 220 -15.04 11.21 -19.08
N ILE A 221 -15.40 10.45 -18.05
CA ILE A 221 -14.59 10.21 -16.85
C ILE A 221 -14.41 8.70 -16.71
N ASN A 222 -13.17 8.24 -16.73
CA ASN A 222 -12.82 6.82 -16.67
C ASN A 222 -11.48 6.63 -15.95
N TYR A 223 -11.08 5.39 -15.68
CA TYR A 223 -9.86 5.13 -14.91
C TYR A 223 -8.58 5.68 -15.56
N HIS A 224 -8.54 5.86 -16.88
CA HIS A 224 -7.36 6.35 -17.61
C HIS A 224 -7.21 7.88 -17.55
N ASN A 225 -8.25 8.62 -17.14
CA ASN A 225 -8.21 10.08 -17.08
C ASN A 225 -8.36 10.67 -15.67
N ILE A 226 -8.48 9.83 -14.64
CA ILE A 226 -8.46 10.24 -13.22
C ILE A 226 -7.08 9.94 -12.62
N PRO A 227 -6.38 10.94 -12.03
CA PRO A 227 -5.17 10.70 -11.27
C PRO A 227 -5.41 9.74 -10.09
N ALA A 228 -4.50 8.79 -9.88
CA ALA A 228 -4.63 7.75 -8.86
C ALA A 228 -4.81 8.32 -7.43
N GLU A 229 -4.18 9.45 -7.10
CA GLU A 229 -4.32 10.13 -5.82
C GLU A 229 -5.77 10.61 -5.60
N LEU A 230 -6.41 11.08 -6.67
CA LEU A 230 -7.79 11.52 -6.63
C LEU A 230 -8.74 10.31 -6.57
N ALA A 231 -8.45 9.24 -7.30
CA ALA A 231 -9.18 7.98 -7.21
C ALA A 231 -9.17 7.43 -5.77
N TRP A 232 -8.02 7.44 -5.11
CA TRP A 232 -7.89 7.09 -3.70
C TRP A 232 -8.76 7.98 -2.79
N LYS A 233 -8.68 9.31 -2.95
CA LYS A 233 -9.46 10.26 -2.14
C LYS A 233 -10.97 10.13 -2.33
N MET A 234 -11.41 9.76 -3.54
CA MET A 234 -12.81 9.58 -3.90
C MET A 234 -13.34 8.17 -3.60
N ASN A 235 -12.53 7.32 -2.96
CA ASN A 235 -12.84 5.92 -2.63
C ASN A 235 -13.23 5.10 -3.87
N LEU A 236 -12.57 5.33 -5.01
CA LEU A 236 -12.83 4.53 -6.20
C LEU A 236 -12.20 3.15 -6.01
N PRO A 237 -12.90 2.05 -6.37
CA PRO A 237 -12.27 0.74 -6.45
C PRO A 237 -11.09 0.73 -7.43
N LEU A 238 -10.15 -0.20 -7.27
CA LEU A 238 -9.09 -0.41 -8.26
C LEU A 238 -9.70 -0.83 -9.61
N PRO A 239 -9.06 -0.51 -10.75
CA PRO A 239 -9.46 -1.06 -12.04
C PRO A 239 -9.52 -2.61 -12.01
N PRO A 240 -10.45 -3.25 -12.72
CA PRO A 240 -10.75 -4.68 -12.58
C PRO A 240 -9.79 -5.61 -13.34
N ASN A 241 -8.69 -5.07 -13.88
CA ASN A 241 -7.72 -5.74 -14.77
C ASN A 241 -6.79 -6.70 -14.02
N TYR A 242 -7.35 -7.53 -13.15
CA TYR A 242 -6.69 -8.62 -12.44
C TYR A 242 -7.72 -9.71 -12.10
N GLU A 243 -7.24 -10.96 -12.00
CA GLU A 243 -8.09 -12.14 -11.87
C GLU A 243 -8.39 -12.47 -10.40
N PHE A 244 -7.41 -12.29 -9.51
CA PHE A 244 -7.54 -12.61 -8.08
C PHE A 244 -6.57 -11.81 -7.19
N VAL A 245 -6.77 -11.91 -5.87
CA VAL A 245 -5.86 -11.37 -4.86
C VAL A 245 -5.13 -12.52 -4.18
N GLY A 246 -3.81 -12.47 -4.12
CA GLY A 246 -2.96 -13.45 -3.43
C GLY A 246 -2.46 -12.90 -2.10
N PHE A 247 -2.81 -13.56 -1.00
CA PHE A 247 -2.33 -13.22 0.34
C PHE A 247 -1.17 -14.15 0.71
N PHE A 248 0.05 -13.69 0.41
CA PHE A 248 1.29 -14.47 0.46
C PHE A 248 2.28 -13.85 1.43
N LEU A 249 1.94 -13.82 2.72
CA LEU A 249 2.85 -13.30 3.74
C LEU A 249 4.18 -14.07 3.75
N HIS A 250 5.23 -13.40 4.21
CA HIS A 250 6.57 -13.98 4.29
C HIS A 250 6.59 -15.27 5.10
N THR A 251 7.58 -16.11 4.76
CA THR A 251 7.84 -17.41 5.40
C THR A 251 6.77 -18.47 5.16
N SER A 252 5.70 -18.15 4.42
CA SER A 252 4.63 -19.10 4.08
C SER A 252 4.87 -19.81 2.73
N GLY A 253 6.02 -19.61 2.09
CA GLY A 253 6.33 -20.13 0.76
C GLY A 253 6.02 -19.14 -0.37
N GLU A 254 5.98 -17.84 -0.05
CA GLU A 254 5.56 -16.78 -0.98
C GLU A 254 6.43 -16.71 -2.23
N LYS A 255 7.75 -16.88 -2.08
CA LYS A 255 8.68 -16.85 -3.22
C LYS A 255 8.50 -18.01 -4.17
N ALA A 256 8.10 -19.17 -3.64
CA ALA A 256 7.81 -20.32 -4.48
C ALA A 256 6.49 -20.10 -5.23
N MET A 257 5.45 -19.67 -4.52
CA MET A 257 4.15 -19.35 -5.13
C MET A 257 4.26 -18.27 -6.21
N GLU A 258 4.93 -17.15 -5.92
CA GLU A 258 5.21 -16.07 -6.88
C GLU A 258 5.87 -16.63 -8.16
N ARG A 259 6.85 -17.52 -7.99
CA ARG A 259 7.53 -18.12 -9.14
C ARG A 259 6.62 -19.05 -9.91
N PHE A 260 5.89 -19.94 -9.24
CA PHE A 260 5.02 -20.90 -9.88
C PHE A 260 3.90 -20.20 -10.67
N LEU A 261 3.32 -19.14 -10.11
CA LEU A 261 2.35 -18.29 -10.78
C LEU A 261 2.93 -17.67 -12.06
N LYS A 262 4.18 -17.17 -12.02
CA LYS A 262 4.86 -16.65 -13.20
C LYS A 262 5.04 -17.69 -14.30
N GLU A 263 5.35 -18.94 -13.94
CA GLU A 263 5.53 -20.03 -14.91
C GLU A 263 4.21 -20.49 -15.55
N VAL A 264 3.06 -20.13 -14.98
CA VAL A 264 1.72 -20.36 -15.55
C VAL A 264 1.08 -19.08 -16.13
N GLY A 265 1.89 -18.05 -16.40
CA GLY A 265 1.46 -16.82 -17.06
C GLY A 265 0.75 -15.81 -16.15
N VAL A 266 0.88 -15.95 -14.83
CA VAL A 266 0.32 -15.00 -13.85
C VAL A 266 1.41 -14.07 -13.31
N VAL A 267 1.24 -12.77 -13.52
CA VAL A 267 2.08 -11.71 -12.97
C VAL A 267 1.50 -11.22 -11.65
N LEU A 268 2.30 -11.26 -10.59
CA LEU A 268 1.94 -10.65 -9.31
C LEU A 268 2.25 -9.16 -9.30
N ILE A 269 1.21 -8.35 -9.14
CA ILE A 269 1.31 -6.92 -8.91
C ILE A 269 1.48 -6.72 -7.41
N GLY A 270 2.73 -6.52 -6.98
CA GLY A 270 3.06 -6.11 -5.62
C GLY A 270 3.35 -4.61 -5.58
N ALA A 271 2.95 -3.94 -4.49
CA ALA A 271 3.40 -2.59 -4.19
C ALA A 271 3.73 -2.44 -2.71
N PHE A 272 4.97 -2.02 -2.43
CA PHE A 272 5.38 -1.60 -1.10
C PHE A 272 5.08 -0.11 -0.92
N GLY A 273 4.53 0.24 0.24
CA GLY A 273 4.16 1.62 0.56
C GLY A 273 3.41 1.68 1.87
N TYR A 274 4.06 2.24 2.89
CA TYR A 274 3.52 2.32 4.24
C TYR A 274 2.63 3.56 4.45
N GLU A 275 2.88 4.60 3.65
CA GLU A 275 2.15 5.87 3.66
C GLU A 275 0.73 5.74 3.10
N ASP A 276 -0.18 6.60 3.58
CA ASP A 276 -1.58 6.69 3.15
C ASP A 276 -1.72 6.69 1.62
N GLY A 277 -2.47 5.71 1.10
CA GLY A 277 -2.82 5.57 -0.31
C GLY A 277 -1.71 5.09 -1.25
N LYS A 278 -0.44 5.07 -0.82
CA LYS A 278 0.70 4.77 -1.71
C LYS A 278 0.62 3.40 -2.38
N ARG A 279 0.21 2.38 -1.62
CA ARG A 279 -0.01 1.02 -2.13
C ARG A 279 -1.12 0.99 -3.18
N TYR A 280 -2.27 1.61 -2.90
CA TYR A 280 -3.38 1.74 -3.85
C TYR A 280 -2.92 2.46 -5.13
N ILE A 281 -2.25 3.62 -4.99
CA ILE A 281 -1.81 4.46 -6.12
C ILE A 281 -0.86 3.69 -7.04
N SER A 282 0.12 2.99 -6.47
CA SER A 282 1.07 2.19 -7.24
C SER A 282 0.38 1.09 -8.03
N ILE A 283 -0.58 0.38 -7.43
CA ILE A 283 -1.31 -0.70 -8.09
C ILE A 283 -2.27 -0.13 -9.15
N PHE A 284 -2.96 0.97 -8.84
CA PHE A 284 -3.85 1.68 -9.77
C PHE A 284 -3.10 2.05 -11.05
N ASN A 285 -1.95 2.73 -10.91
CA ASN A 285 -1.14 3.16 -12.06
C ASN A 285 -0.64 1.98 -12.90
N PHE A 286 -0.31 0.85 -12.27
CA PHE A 286 0.07 -0.36 -13.00
C PHE A 286 -1.12 -0.92 -13.79
N LEU A 287 -2.30 -1.02 -13.18
CA LEU A 287 -3.48 -1.63 -13.79
C LEU A 287 -4.03 -0.85 -15.00
N ILE A 288 -3.80 0.46 -15.07
CA ILE A 288 -4.16 1.30 -16.23
C ILE A 288 -3.04 1.44 -17.27
N SER A 289 -1.87 0.84 -17.02
CA SER A 289 -0.73 0.96 -17.93
C SER A 289 -0.86 0.04 -19.14
N GLU A 290 -0.19 0.38 -20.24
CA GLU A 290 -0.13 -0.46 -21.45
C GLU A 290 0.41 -1.87 -21.17
N ALA A 291 1.29 -2.02 -20.18
CA ALA A 291 1.81 -3.34 -19.78
C ALA A 291 0.70 -4.28 -19.30
N CYS A 292 -0.36 -3.73 -18.69
CA CYS A 292 -1.53 -4.49 -18.23
C CYS A 292 -2.55 -4.77 -19.36
N ALA A 293 -2.44 -4.09 -20.51
CA ALA A 293 -3.30 -4.30 -21.68
C ALA A 293 -2.87 -5.49 -22.55
N CYS A 294 -1.72 -6.12 -22.25
CA CYS A 294 -1.25 -7.30 -22.97
C CYS A 294 -2.11 -8.54 -22.61
N ASN A 295 -2.86 -9.07 -23.59
CA ASN A 295 -3.82 -10.15 -23.40
C ASN A 295 -3.22 -11.52 -23.05
N ASP A 296 -1.91 -11.71 -23.27
CA ASP A 296 -1.25 -13.01 -23.05
C ASP A 296 -0.91 -13.27 -21.58
N LEU A 297 -0.97 -12.24 -20.73
CA LEU A 297 -0.65 -12.33 -19.31
C LEU A 297 -1.90 -12.15 -18.44
N LYS A 298 -1.94 -12.91 -17.35
CA LYS A 298 -2.91 -12.73 -16.28
C LYS A 298 -2.27 -11.99 -15.13
N PHE A 299 -3.06 -11.18 -14.42
CA PHE A 299 -2.57 -10.39 -13.30
C PHE A 299 -3.26 -10.78 -12.00
N ALA A 300 -2.53 -10.76 -10.90
CA ALA A 300 -3.09 -10.90 -9.56
C ALA A 300 -2.41 -9.90 -8.61
N ILE A 301 -3.17 -9.36 -7.65
CA ILE A 301 -2.61 -8.44 -6.65
C ILE A 301 -1.97 -9.26 -5.53
N GLY A 302 -0.67 -9.09 -5.30
CA GLY A 302 0.06 -9.78 -4.24
C GLY A 302 0.13 -8.93 -2.96
N ILE A 303 -0.50 -9.41 -1.89
CA ILE A 303 -0.38 -8.84 -0.54
C ILE A 303 0.66 -9.66 0.23
N LEU A 304 1.82 -9.06 0.47
CA LEU A 304 2.96 -9.68 1.16
C LEU A 304 3.08 -9.24 2.63
N ASP A 305 2.37 -8.18 3.01
CA ASP A 305 2.32 -7.64 4.37
C ASP A 305 1.02 -6.83 4.58
N VAL A 306 0.62 -6.70 5.85
CA VAL A 306 -0.54 -5.88 6.25
C VAL A 306 -0.13 -4.53 6.86
N ASN A 307 1.14 -4.17 6.74
CA ASN A 307 1.72 -2.98 7.35
C ASN A 307 1.58 -1.76 6.46
N CYS A 308 0.38 -1.18 6.36
CA CYS A 308 0.23 0.15 5.75
C CYS A 308 -0.84 0.99 6.44
N GLN A 309 -0.72 2.31 6.32
CA GLN A 309 -1.76 3.24 6.80
C GLN A 309 -3.05 3.03 6.01
N LYS A 310 -4.19 3.04 6.72
CA LYS A 310 -5.53 2.79 6.15
C LYS A 310 -5.59 1.50 5.32
N TYR A 311 -4.96 0.44 5.82
CA TYR A 311 -4.94 -0.88 5.18
C TYR A 311 -6.35 -1.44 4.95
N ASP A 312 -7.27 -1.22 5.88
CA ASP A 312 -8.69 -1.54 5.74
C ASP A 312 -9.30 -0.86 4.51
N LYS A 313 -9.09 0.45 4.33
CA LYS A 313 -9.54 1.17 3.13
C LYS A 313 -8.95 0.56 1.87
N PHE A 314 -7.65 0.26 1.86
CA PHE A 314 -7.03 -0.42 0.72
C PHE A 314 -7.75 -1.74 0.38
N CYS A 315 -8.02 -2.59 1.38
CA CYS A 315 -8.76 -3.84 1.18
C CYS A 315 -10.18 -3.62 0.63
N PHE A 316 -10.94 -2.67 1.17
CA PHE A 316 -12.30 -2.37 0.71
C PHE A 316 -12.36 -1.77 -0.71
N LEU A 317 -11.25 -1.21 -1.21
CA LEU A 317 -11.16 -0.70 -2.58
C LEU A 317 -10.66 -1.75 -3.58
N LEU A 318 -10.36 -2.97 -3.14
CA LEU A 318 -10.16 -4.08 -4.07
C LEU A 318 -11.52 -4.49 -4.67
N GLN A 319 -11.52 -4.87 -5.95
CA GLN A 319 -12.68 -5.50 -6.59
C GLN A 319 -13.05 -6.82 -5.90
N ASN A 320 -14.33 -7.18 -5.96
CA ASN A 320 -14.81 -8.48 -5.49
C ASN A 320 -14.31 -9.60 -6.42
N LYS A 321 -13.10 -10.08 -6.14
CA LYS A 321 -12.39 -11.13 -6.87
C LYS A 321 -12.05 -12.27 -5.90
N PRO A 322 -11.79 -13.49 -6.41
CA PRO A 322 -11.30 -14.58 -5.56
C PRO A 322 -10.04 -14.19 -4.77
N VAL A 323 -9.91 -14.73 -3.56
CA VAL A 323 -8.77 -14.48 -2.68
C VAL A 323 -8.07 -15.80 -2.39
N LEU A 324 -6.81 -15.92 -2.81
CA LEU A 324 -5.97 -17.09 -2.56
C LEU A 324 -5.08 -16.83 -1.34
N ILE A 325 -5.26 -17.59 -0.27
CA ILE A 325 -4.51 -17.45 0.99
C ILE A 325 -3.56 -18.64 1.13
N LEU A 326 -2.25 -18.33 1.12
CA LEU A 326 -1.20 -19.31 1.39
C LEU A 326 -0.92 -19.35 2.89
N LEU A 327 -1.05 -20.54 3.48
CA LEU A 327 -0.89 -20.82 4.89
C LEU A 327 0.31 -21.74 5.10
N ARG A 328 0.82 -21.76 6.32
CA ARG A 328 1.87 -22.68 6.74
C ARG A 328 1.69 -22.95 8.23
N ASP A 329 2.07 -24.14 8.69
CA ASP A 329 2.23 -24.43 10.10
C ASP A 329 3.02 -23.28 10.77
N PRO A 330 2.44 -22.57 11.76
CA PRO A 330 3.04 -21.36 12.33
C PRO A 330 4.38 -21.62 13.03
N ILE A 331 4.63 -22.84 13.51
CA ILE A 331 5.91 -23.21 14.14
C ILE A 331 6.96 -23.46 13.06
N ASP A 332 6.58 -24.13 11.96
CA ASP A 332 7.47 -24.31 10.81
C ASP A 332 7.74 -22.98 10.08
N SER A 333 6.76 -22.07 10.06
CA SER A 333 6.92 -20.69 9.58
C SER A 333 7.95 -19.93 10.40
N LEU A 334 7.90 -20.04 11.74
CA LEU A 334 8.86 -19.43 12.65
C LEU A 334 10.28 -20.01 12.46
N LYS A 335 10.42 -21.34 12.31
CA LYS A 335 11.70 -21.93 11.90
C LYS A 335 12.19 -21.35 10.57
N SER A 336 11.31 -21.21 9.59
CA SER A 336 11.66 -20.67 8.28
C SER A 336 12.11 -19.21 8.37
N PHE A 337 11.46 -18.41 9.21
CA PHE A 337 11.84 -17.04 9.54
C PHE A 337 13.28 -16.98 10.06
N ILE A 338 13.58 -17.74 11.10
CA ILE A 338 14.91 -17.75 11.76
C ILE A 338 16.04 -18.12 10.79
N ASN A 339 15.74 -18.98 9.81
CA ASN A 339 16.70 -19.47 8.82
C ASN A 339 16.82 -18.62 7.55
N VAL A 340 16.18 -17.45 7.46
CA VAL A 340 16.32 -16.60 6.26
C VAL A 340 17.77 -16.15 6.12
N ARG A 341 18.33 -16.46 4.94
CA ARG A 341 19.69 -16.11 4.54
C ARG A 341 19.67 -14.99 3.52
N HIS A 342 20.77 -14.25 3.44
CA HIS A 342 20.98 -13.24 2.42
C HIS A 342 22.44 -13.25 1.94
N GLN A 343 22.67 -12.70 0.75
CA GLN A 343 24.03 -12.46 0.25
C GLN A 343 24.64 -11.29 1.02
N LYS A 344 25.82 -11.51 1.61
CA LYS A 344 26.67 -10.44 2.13
C LYS A 344 26.94 -9.45 0.99
N ASN A 345 26.67 -8.17 1.23
CA ASN A 345 26.72 -7.08 0.24
C ASN A 345 25.59 -7.08 -0.83
N GLY A 346 24.59 -7.95 -0.70
CA GLY A 346 23.40 -7.96 -1.54
C GLY A 346 23.50 -8.77 -2.84
N PHE A 347 22.35 -8.99 -3.48
CA PHE A 347 22.21 -9.83 -4.68
C PHE A 347 22.67 -9.18 -5.99
N ASN A 348 22.95 -7.87 -5.99
CA ASN A 348 23.31 -7.13 -7.19
C ASN A 348 24.76 -7.38 -7.64
N GLU A 349 25.61 -7.89 -6.74
CA GLU A 349 27.01 -8.17 -7.06
C GLU A 349 27.22 -9.67 -7.34
N ILE A 350 27.31 -10.03 -8.61
CA ILE A 350 27.66 -11.39 -9.02
C ILE A 350 29.16 -11.61 -8.76
N LEU A 351 29.50 -12.60 -7.94
CA LEU A 351 30.88 -12.99 -7.63
C LEU A 351 31.62 -13.36 -8.91
N LYS A 352 32.76 -12.71 -9.16
CA LYS A 352 33.66 -13.00 -10.28
C LYS A 352 34.91 -13.71 -9.75
N ILE A 353 35.19 -14.88 -10.27
CA ILE A 353 36.31 -15.73 -9.87
C ILE A 353 37.26 -15.84 -11.08
N ASP A 354 38.54 -15.54 -10.89
CA ASP A 354 39.56 -15.81 -11.91
C ASP A 354 39.96 -17.28 -11.83
N ILE A 355 40.05 -17.97 -12.97
CA ILE A 355 40.44 -19.38 -13.02
C ILE A 355 41.82 -19.65 -12.38
N ASN A 356 42.72 -18.66 -12.36
CA ASN A 356 44.02 -18.80 -11.73
C ASN A 356 43.95 -18.73 -10.20
N ASN A 357 42.80 -18.35 -9.64
CA ASN A 357 42.59 -18.31 -8.20
C ASN A 357 42.09 -19.67 -7.70
N THR A 358 42.94 -20.40 -6.99
CA THR A 358 42.60 -21.70 -6.38
C THR A 358 41.96 -21.57 -4.99
N ASP A 359 41.90 -20.35 -4.44
CA ASP A 359 41.25 -20.07 -3.17
C ASP A 359 39.74 -19.84 -3.37
N PHE A 360 38.97 -20.87 -3.04
CA PHE A 360 37.52 -20.83 -3.08
C PHE A 360 36.90 -20.20 -1.82
N ASP A 361 37.68 -19.76 -0.82
CA ASP A 361 37.16 -19.22 0.43
C ASP A 361 36.34 -17.94 0.27
N LYS A 362 36.48 -17.24 -0.86
CA LYS A 362 35.58 -16.12 -1.21
C LYS A 362 34.11 -16.53 -1.25
N ILE A 363 33.79 -17.79 -1.52
CA ILE A 363 32.41 -18.29 -1.44
C ILE A 363 31.96 -18.52 0.01
N ASN A 364 32.92 -18.77 0.91
CA ASN A 364 32.68 -19.12 2.31
C ASN A 364 32.25 -17.93 3.18
N ASP A 365 32.36 -16.68 2.73
CA ASP A 365 31.90 -15.53 3.53
C ASP A 365 30.62 -14.84 3.01
N ARG A 366 29.94 -15.45 2.02
CA ARG A 366 28.80 -14.81 1.34
C ARG A 366 27.45 -14.91 2.05
N ILE A 367 27.27 -15.81 3.00
CA ILE A 367 25.97 -15.97 3.67
C ILE A 367 25.97 -15.21 5.00
N VAL A 368 24.86 -14.50 5.22
CA VAL A 368 24.47 -13.92 6.51
C VAL A 368 23.03 -14.32 6.84
N TYR A 369 22.69 -14.38 8.13
CA TYR A 369 21.35 -14.67 8.64
C TYR A 369 20.70 -13.38 9.10
N VAL A 370 19.67 -12.94 8.38
CA VAL A 370 19.17 -11.55 8.44
C VAL A 370 18.32 -11.22 9.65
N HIS A 371 17.82 -12.22 10.37
CA HIS A 371 17.00 -11.99 11.55
C HIS A 371 17.85 -12.03 12.80
N GLU A 372 18.08 -10.85 13.37
CA GLU A 372 18.86 -10.67 14.59
C GLU A 372 18.04 -11.09 15.83
N SER A 373 18.64 -11.07 17.01
CA SER A 373 17.97 -11.46 18.26
C SER A 373 16.74 -10.62 18.60
N ASN A 374 16.62 -9.40 18.06
CA ASN A 374 15.44 -8.55 18.17
C ASN A 374 14.31 -8.92 17.19
N GLY A 375 14.45 -9.99 16.39
CA GLY A 375 13.44 -10.42 15.42
C GLY A 375 13.27 -9.49 14.21
N CYS A 376 14.12 -8.48 14.03
CA CYS A 376 14.04 -7.58 12.88
C CYS A 376 14.85 -8.12 11.69
N PHE A 377 14.42 -7.79 10.47
CA PHE A 377 15.15 -8.09 9.24
C PHE A 377 16.26 -7.05 9.04
N ASN A 378 17.51 -7.50 8.97
CA ASN A 378 18.70 -6.71 8.66
C ASN A 378 19.56 -7.42 7.59
N PRO A 379 19.52 -7.00 6.32
CA PRO A 379 20.30 -7.63 5.25
C PRO A 379 21.81 -7.28 5.34
N ASP A 380 22.17 -6.23 6.08
CA ASP A 380 23.55 -5.75 6.26
C ASP A 380 24.23 -6.30 7.51
N THR A 381 23.56 -7.23 8.21
CA THR A 381 24.11 -7.87 9.39
C THR A 381 25.36 -8.71 9.08
N ASN A 382 26.26 -8.82 10.06
CA ASN A 382 27.39 -9.75 9.99
C ASN A 382 27.10 -11.12 10.62
N GLN A 383 25.86 -11.35 11.05
CA GLN A 383 25.44 -12.57 11.72
C GLN A 383 25.62 -13.82 10.82
N LYS A 384 26.42 -14.79 11.27
CA LYS A 384 26.79 -16.01 10.52
C LYS A 384 26.04 -17.28 10.91
N PHE A 385 25.14 -17.16 11.89
CA PHE A 385 24.32 -18.24 12.43
C PHE A 385 22.90 -17.73 12.68
N PRO A 386 21.88 -18.57 12.54
CA PRO A 386 20.53 -18.20 12.95
C PRO A 386 20.46 -17.91 14.45
N SER A 387 19.59 -16.99 14.86
CA SER A 387 19.39 -16.62 16.26
C SER A 387 18.04 -17.12 16.78
N LEU A 388 18.04 -18.09 17.71
CA LEU A 388 16.81 -18.54 18.38
C LEU A 388 16.18 -17.46 19.24
N GLU A 389 16.96 -16.48 19.72
CA GLU A 389 16.45 -15.37 20.54
C GLU A 389 15.40 -14.51 19.80
N SER A 390 15.37 -14.54 18.46
CA SER A 390 14.30 -13.86 17.72
C SER A 390 12.91 -14.40 18.03
N ILE A 391 12.78 -15.64 18.52
CA ILE A 391 11.50 -16.22 18.95
C ILE A 391 10.90 -15.39 20.09
N LYS A 392 11.71 -15.00 21.07
CA LYS A 392 11.27 -14.16 22.17
C LYS A 392 10.76 -12.81 21.69
N ALA A 393 11.45 -12.18 20.74
CA ALA A 393 11.02 -10.91 20.15
C ALA A 393 9.69 -11.07 19.39
N LEU A 394 9.53 -12.14 18.61
CA LEU A 394 8.30 -12.43 17.87
C LEU A 394 7.13 -12.92 18.75
N SER A 395 7.38 -13.15 20.03
CA SER A 395 6.34 -13.47 21.00
C SER A 395 5.75 -12.23 21.66
N ASP A 396 6.27 -11.03 21.35
CA ASP A 396 5.61 -9.77 21.68
C ASP A 396 4.51 -9.47 20.64
N THR A 397 3.26 -9.37 21.11
CA THR A 397 2.07 -9.11 20.26
C THR A 397 2.18 -7.81 19.45
N ASN A 398 2.97 -6.84 19.93
CA ASN A 398 3.19 -5.56 19.28
C ASN A 398 4.37 -5.56 18.29
N HIS A 399 5.09 -6.69 18.16
CA HIS A 399 6.23 -6.76 17.27
C HIS A 399 5.78 -6.62 15.80
N TRP A 400 6.20 -5.53 15.16
CA TRP A 400 5.75 -5.15 13.82
C TRP A 400 6.02 -6.22 12.74
N MET A 401 7.06 -7.05 12.91
CA MET A 401 7.37 -8.15 11.99
C MET A 401 6.27 -9.25 11.97
N LEU A 402 5.34 -9.27 12.93
CA LEU A 402 4.16 -10.14 12.89
C LEU A 402 3.24 -9.80 11.71
N MET A 403 3.19 -8.54 11.28
CA MET A 403 2.41 -8.05 10.13
C MET A 403 2.87 -8.63 8.79
N TYR A 404 4.07 -9.22 8.78
CA TYR A 404 4.71 -9.79 7.62
C TYR A 404 4.66 -11.30 7.59
N ASN A 405 4.34 -11.96 8.71
CA ASN A 405 4.46 -13.41 8.84
C ASN A 405 3.13 -14.09 9.18
N ILE A 406 2.38 -13.55 10.15
CA ILE A 406 1.26 -14.27 10.75
C ILE A 406 -0.05 -13.49 10.84
N ARG A 407 -0.02 -12.15 10.89
CA ARG A 407 -1.25 -11.35 11.04
C ARG A 407 -2.13 -11.45 9.80
N ARG A 408 -3.13 -12.34 9.83
CA ARG A 408 -4.08 -12.56 8.72
C ARG A 408 -5.53 -12.35 9.15
N ASN A 409 -5.83 -12.54 10.44
CA ASN A 409 -7.19 -12.75 10.90
C ASN A 409 -8.11 -11.57 10.58
N LYS A 410 -7.71 -10.36 10.99
CA LYS A 410 -8.41 -9.11 10.67
C LYS A 410 -8.51 -8.83 9.17
N THR A 411 -7.54 -9.30 8.39
CA THR A 411 -7.56 -9.11 6.93
C THR A 411 -8.60 -10.01 6.28
N ILE A 412 -8.74 -11.25 6.73
CA ILE A 412 -9.73 -12.20 6.19
C ILE A 412 -11.15 -11.65 6.34
N GLU A 413 -11.43 -10.93 7.43
CA GLU A 413 -12.72 -10.28 7.64
C GLU A 413 -13.08 -9.27 6.54
N PHE A 414 -12.10 -8.50 6.04
CA PHE A 414 -12.33 -7.57 4.92
C PHE A 414 -12.72 -8.28 3.61
N PHE A 415 -12.39 -9.56 3.48
CA PHE A 415 -12.69 -10.39 2.33
C PHE A 415 -13.86 -11.37 2.56
N ARG A 416 -14.65 -11.18 3.62
CA ARG A 416 -15.75 -12.11 4.00
C ARG A 416 -16.80 -12.36 2.92
N PHE A 417 -16.94 -11.47 1.94
CA PHE A 417 -17.87 -11.60 0.81
C PHE A 417 -17.20 -12.13 -0.46
N ASN A 418 -15.88 -12.33 -0.44
CA ASN A 418 -15.14 -12.87 -1.57
C ASN A 418 -15.12 -14.40 -1.50
N LYS A 419 -14.89 -15.03 -2.66
CA LYS A 419 -14.54 -16.45 -2.71
C LYS A 419 -13.11 -16.64 -2.18
N ILE A 420 -12.98 -17.17 -0.97
CA ILE A 420 -11.67 -17.44 -0.35
C ILE A 420 -11.23 -18.89 -0.62
N ILE A 421 -9.97 -19.06 -1.03
CA ILE A 421 -9.32 -20.35 -1.29
C ILE A 421 -8.10 -20.44 -0.37
N TYR A 422 -8.11 -21.43 0.52
CA TYR A 422 -6.99 -21.67 1.43
C TYR A 422 -6.13 -22.82 0.91
N ILE A 423 -4.82 -22.60 0.88
CA ILE A 423 -3.82 -23.60 0.50
C ILE A 423 -2.77 -23.70 1.61
N ASP A 424 -2.46 -24.92 2.00
CA ASP A 424 -1.30 -25.17 2.86
C ASP A 424 -0.01 -25.17 2.03
N MET A 425 1.08 -24.64 2.60
CA MET A 425 2.39 -24.60 1.93
C MET A 425 2.84 -26.00 1.49
N MET A 426 2.49 -27.06 2.22
CA MET A 426 2.81 -28.43 1.83
C MET A 426 2.12 -28.91 0.55
N ASP A 427 1.07 -28.23 0.09
CA ASP A 427 0.39 -28.54 -1.18
C ASP A 427 1.11 -27.96 -2.40
N ILE A 428 2.11 -27.09 -2.19
CA ILE A 428 3.00 -26.54 -3.23
C ILE A 428 4.45 -27.04 -3.07
N VAL A 429 4.61 -28.26 -2.54
CA VAL A 429 5.90 -28.94 -2.39
C VAL A 429 5.92 -30.22 -3.23
N GLY A 430 6.95 -30.36 -4.08
CA GLY A 430 7.19 -31.57 -4.88
C GLY A 430 6.04 -31.88 -5.84
N ASP A 431 5.69 -33.17 -5.95
CA ASP A 431 4.66 -33.65 -6.89
C ASP A 431 3.28 -33.04 -6.67
N LYS A 432 2.97 -32.62 -5.43
CA LYS A 432 1.68 -31.98 -5.12
C LYS A 432 1.50 -30.65 -5.83
N THR A 433 2.59 -29.92 -6.10
CA THR A 433 2.55 -28.59 -6.73
C THR A 433 1.79 -28.61 -8.04
N LEU A 434 2.07 -29.59 -8.91
CA LEU A 434 1.43 -29.67 -10.23
C LEU A 434 -0.09 -29.85 -10.08
N PHE A 435 -0.53 -30.79 -9.24
CA PHE A 435 -1.95 -31.03 -8.98
C PHE A 435 -2.65 -29.80 -8.39
N THR A 436 -2.00 -29.13 -7.45
CA THR A 436 -2.51 -27.91 -6.83
C THR A 436 -2.68 -26.78 -7.86
N LEU A 437 -1.69 -26.58 -8.73
CA LEU A 437 -1.76 -25.57 -9.80
C LEU A 437 -2.80 -25.92 -10.88
N GLU A 438 -2.96 -27.20 -11.24
CA GLU A 438 -4.03 -27.68 -12.14
C GLU A 438 -5.43 -27.46 -11.57
N LYS A 439 -5.59 -27.58 -10.24
CA LYS A 439 -6.85 -27.26 -9.56
C LYS A 439 -7.10 -25.75 -9.53
N LEU A 440 -6.07 -24.98 -9.21
CA LEU A 440 -6.15 -23.52 -9.14
C LEU A 440 -6.40 -22.88 -10.49
N SER A 441 -5.80 -23.38 -11.57
CA SER A 441 -5.97 -22.84 -12.93
C SER A 441 -7.43 -22.79 -13.34
N LYS A 442 -8.20 -23.83 -12.99
CA LYS A 442 -9.65 -23.92 -13.23
C LYS A 442 -10.47 -22.96 -12.37
N ILE A 443 -10.01 -22.65 -11.16
CA ILE A 443 -10.75 -21.80 -10.21
C ILE A 443 -10.45 -20.31 -10.44
N LEU A 444 -9.20 -19.99 -10.77
CA LEU A 444 -8.65 -18.64 -10.86
C LEU A 444 -8.39 -18.18 -12.31
N ASN A 445 -8.77 -19.00 -13.30
CA ASN A 445 -8.77 -18.67 -14.72
C ASN A 445 -7.38 -18.28 -15.28
N PHE A 446 -6.37 -19.11 -15.01
CA PHE A 446 -5.04 -18.99 -15.60
C PHE A 446 -4.63 -20.29 -16.31
N SER A 447 -3.50 -20.29 -17.03
CA SER A 447 -3.05 -21.43 -17.82
C SER A 447 -2.74 -22.66 -16.98
N SER A 448 -3.06 -23.86 -17.47
CA SER A 448 -2.66 -25.09 -16.79
C SER A 448 -1.12 -25.21 -16.76
N PRO A 449 -0.51 -25.71 -15.67
CA PRO A 449 0.93 -25.90 -15.61
C PRO A 449 1.41 -26.94 -16.65
N ASP A 450 2.57 -26.68 -17.27
CA ASP A 450 3.26 -27.65 -18.12
C ASP A 450 3.91 -28.73 -17.24
N LYS A 451 3.47 -29.97 -17.41
CA LYS A 451 3.99 -31.14 -16.68
C LYS A 451 5.48 -31.40 -16.93
N ASN A 452 5.99 -30.96 -18.07
CA ASN A 452 7.41 -31.10 -18.41
C ASN A 452 8.28 -30.01 -17.75
N ASN A 453 7.67 -28.95 -17.21
CA ASN A 453 8.39 -27.90 -16.52
C ASN A 453 8.83 -28.38 -15.14
N LYS A 454 10.09 -28.82 -15.07
CA LYS A 454 10.70 -29.38 -13.85
C LYS A 454 10.67 -28.44 -12.65
N ILE A 455 10.47 -27.13 -12.85
CA ILE A 455 10.47 -26.15 -11.76
C ILE A 455 9.41 -26.44 -10.69
N PHE A 456 8.27 -27.01 -11.07
CA PHE A 456 7.15 -27.28 -10.14
C PHE A 456 7.48 -28.35 -9.11
N TYR A 457 8.46 -29.21 -9.38
CA TYR A 457 8.88 -30.30 -8.51
C TYR A 457 10.05 -29.90 -7.60
N GLN A 458 10.67 -28.75 -7.86
CA GLN A 458 11.97 -28.37 -7.31
C GLN A 458 11.85 -27.49 -6.06
N GLN A 459 12.81 -27.66 -5.15
CA GLN A 459 13.02 -26.70 -4.07
C GLN A 459 13.72 -25.44 -4.61
N LEU A 460 12.98 -24.33 -4.69
CA LEU A 460 13.48 -23.09 -5.31
C LEU A 460 14.46 -22.31 -4.44
N TYR A 461 14.29 -22.34 -3.12
CA TYR A 461 15.13 -21.61 -2.17
C TYR A 461 15.98 -22.56 -1.33
N SER A 462 17.30 -22.38 -1.39
CA SER A 462 18.28 -23.13 -0.60
C SER A 462 19.57 -22.31 -0.44
N PRO A 463 20.56 -22.76 0.36
CA PRO A 463 21.88 -22.12 0.40
C PRO A 463 22.50 -21.93 -0.99
N LEU A 464 22.19 -22.81 -1.95
CA LEU A 464 22.63 -22.69 -3.35
C LEU A 464 22.13 -21.38 -4.00
N THR A 465 20.87 -20.99 -3.73
CA THR A 465 20.26 -19.75 -4.24
C THR A 465 20.94 -18.49 -3.70
N VAL A 466 21.53 -18.57 -2.50
CA VAL A 466 22.26 -17.46 -1.90
C VAL A 466 23.73 -17.45 -2.34
N LEU A 467 24.36 -18.60 -2.52
CA LEU A 467 25.78 -18.65 -2.93
C LEU A 467 26.00 -18.37 -4.42
N LEU A 468 24.97 -18.58 -5.25
CA LEU A 468 24.99 -18.40 -6.71
C LEU A 468 24.08 -17.22 -7.14
N PRO A 469 24.31 -16.61 -8.33
CA PRO A 469 25.27 -16.99 -9.36
C PRO A 469 26.71 -16.57 -9.06
N CYS A 470 27.64 -17.22 -9.76
CA CYS A 470 29.06 -16.90 -9.84
C CYS A 470 29.51 -16.92 -11.31
N ILE A 471 30.48 -16.08 -11.66
CA ILE A 471 31.11 -16.02 -12.98
C ILE A 471 32.57 -16.44 -12.84
N ILE A 472 32.94 -17.54 -13.49
CA ILE A 472 34.32 -17.98 -13.64
C ILE A 472 34.88 -17.37 -14.92
N LYS A 473 35.93 -16.55 -14.78
CA LYS A 473 36.63 -15.89 -15.87
C LYS A 473 37.87 -16.67 -16.25
N VAL A 474 38.01 -16.97 -17.53
CA VAL A 474 39.15 -17.68 -18.10
C VAL A 474 39.91 -16.73 -19.01
N ASN A 475 41.15 -16.43 -18.65
CA ASN A 475 42.06 -15.52 -19.37
C ASN A 475 41.44 -14.15 -19.72
N ASN A 476 40.54 -13.63 -18.87
CA ASN A 476 39.74 -12.42 -19.10
C ASN A 476 38.91 -12.38 -20.40
N LYS A 477 38.87 -13.46 -21.18
CA LYS A 477 38.16 -13.56 -22.46
C LYS A 477 36.87 -14.36 -22.33
N VAL A 478 36.96 -15.53 -21.71
CA VAL A 478 35.83 -16.46 -21.58
C VAL A 478 35.17 -16.29 -20.22
N LYS A 479 33.84 -16.28 -20.21
CA LYS A 479 33.00 -16.23 -19.02
C LYS A 479 32.13 -17.48 -18.96
N ILE A 480 32.23 -18.21 -17.86
CA ILE A 480 31.40 -19.37 -17.54
C ILE A 480 30.57 -19.02 -16.31
N PHE A 481 29.27 -19.21 -16.42
CA PHE A 481 28.33 -18.93 -15.35
C PHE A 481 28.02 -20.22 -14.61
N VAL A 482 28.13 -20.18 -13.28
CA VAL A 482 27.62 -21.23 -12.40
C VAL A 482 26.46 -20.62 -11.64
N SER A 483 25.26 -21.13 -11.88
CA SER A 483 24.02 -20.62 -11.30
C SER A 483 23.17 -21.77 -10.76
N ASN A 484 22.12 -21.44 -10.04
CA ASN A 484 20.96 -22.33 -9.99
C ASN A 484 19.95 -21.96 -11.09
N ARG A 485 19.10 -22.91 -11.48
CA ARG A 485 18.05 -22.74 -12.51
C ARG A 485 17.05 -21.64 -12.16
N PHE A 486 16.89 -21.34 -10.88
CA PHE A 486 16.02 -20.26 -10.41
C PHE A 486 16.60 -18.87 -10.71
N SER A 487 17.85 -18.61 -10.30
CA SER A 487 18.51 -17.29 -10.40
C SER A 487 19.00 -16.99 -11.81
N VAL A 488 19.04 -18.00 -12.69
CA VAL A 488 19.53 -17.85 -14.07
C VAL A 488 18.73 -16.81 -14.86
N LYS A 489 17.41 -16.71 -14.62
CA LYS A 489 16.54 -15.74 -15.31
C LYS A 489 16.85 -14.28 -14.95
N ASN A 490 17.61 -14.03 -13.87
CA ASN A 490 18.07 -12.68 -13.52
C ASN A 490 19.33 -12.28 -14.31
N ILE A 491 19.92 -13.20 -15.07
CA ILE A 491 21.09 -12.96 -15.92
C ILE A 491 20.58 -12.68 -17.33
N GLN A 492 20.58 -11.41 -17.74
CA GLN A 492 20.07 -10.93 -19.05
C GLN A 492 20.69 -11.61 -20.30
N ILE A 493 21.74 -12.42 -20.16
CA ILE A 493 22.64 -12.81 -21.26
C ILE A 493 22.30 -14.20 -21.85
N MET A 494 21.09 -14.73 -21.66
CA MET A 494 20.82 -16.13 -22.02
C MET A 494 20.63 -16.41 -23.52
N GLU A 495 20.27 -15.44 -24.37
CA GLU A 495 19.86 -15.72 -25.76
C GLU A 495 20.93 -16.47 -26.58
N ASN A 496 22.22 -16.25 -26.31
CA ASN A 496 23.33 -16.92 -27.00
C ASN A 496 24.12 -17.89 -26.11
N CYS A 497 23.56 -18.27 -24.97
CA CYS A 497 24.20 -19.21 -24.04
C CYS A 497 23.77 -20.65 -24.30
N ILE A 498 24.70 -21.58 -24.09
CA ILE A 498 24.44 -23.02 -24.11
C ILE A 498 24.61 -23.61 -22.71
N ASP A 499 23.76 -24.57 -22.35
CA ASP A 499 23.89 -25.38 -21.14
C ASP A 499 25.01 -26.41 -21.35
N ILE A 500 26.08 -26.30 -20.56
CA ILE A 500 27.25 -27.19 -20.59
C ILE A 500 27.39 -27.97 -19.28
N THR A 501 26.31 -28.06 -18.50
CA THR A 501 26.29 -28.73 -17.19
C THR A 501 26.71 -30.20 -17.31
N ASP A 502 26.35 -30.87 -18.42
CA ASP A 502 26.65 -32.28 -18.71
C ASP A 502 28.15 -32.58 -18.91
N LYS A 503 28.99 -31.54 -19.06
CA LYS A 503 30.44 -31.69 -19.21
C LYS A 503 31.17 -31.90 -17.88
N PHE A 504 30.51 -31.65 -16.76
CA PHE A 504 31.11 -31.71 -15.42
C PHE A 504 30.63 -32.94 -14.65
N LYS A 505 31.54 -33.58 -13.91
CA LYS A 505 31.26 -34.83 -13.17
C LYS A 505 30.72 -34.56 -11.77
N GLU A 506 31.11 -33.45 -11.18
CA GLU A 506 30.78 -33.09 -9.78
C GLU A 506 29.44 -32.35 -9.64
N ILE A 507 28.49 -32.58 -10.56
CA ILE A 507 27.14 -32.01 -10.46
C ILE A 507 26.37 -32.72 -9.34
N PHE A 508 26.23 -32.04 -8.20
CA PHE A 508 25.68 -32.63 -6.97
C PHE A 508 24.23 -32.20 -6.67
N HIS A 509 23.62 -31.35 -7.51
CA HIS A 509 22.27 -30.81 -7.28
C HIS A 509 21.57 -30.56 -8.62
N GLU A 510 20.31 -30.99 -8.76
CA GLU A 510 19.53 -30.88 -10.02
C GLU A 510 19.32 -29.43 -10.50
N ASN A 511 19.17 -28.50 -9.55
CA ASN A 511 19.05 -27.07 -9.83
C ASN A 511 20.36 -26.41 -10.21
N LEU A 512 21.51 -27.07 -10.11
CA LEU A 512 22.77 -26.50 -10.57
C LEU A 512 22.75 -26.44 -12.10
N ILE A 513 23.15 -25.30 -12.66
CA ILE A 513 23.30 -25.10 -14.10
C ILE A 513 24.61 -24.35 -14.37
N ILE A 514 25.34 -24.83 -15.37
CA ILE A 514 26.58 -24.23 -15.84
C ILE A 514 26.43 -23.92 -17.32
N PHE A 515 26.66 -22.66 -17.69
CA PHE A 515 26.43 -22.20 -19.06
C PHE A 515 27.42 -21.12 -19.46
N CYS A 516 27.62 -20.95 -20.76
CA CYS A 516 28.45 -19.88 -21.34
C CYS A 516 27.97 -19.58 -22.75
N SER A 517 28.42 -18.46 -23.34
CA SER A 517 28.09 -18.16 -24.74
C SER A 517 28.69 -19.21 -25.67
N LYS A 518 28.01 -19.49 -26.78
CA LYS A 518 28.49 -20.45 -27.77
C LYS A 518 29.91 -20.13 -28.25
N ASP A 519 30.19 -18.86 -28.56
CA ASP A 519 31.53 -18.41 -28.98
C ASP A 519 32.61 -18.67 -27.90
N HIS A 520 32.27 -18.46 -26.62
CA HIS A 520 33.18 -18.76 -25.53
C HIS A 520 33.45 -20.26 -25.42
N PHE A 521 32.42 -21.08 -25.60
CA PHE A 521 32.56 -22.53 -25.55
C PHE A 521 33.39 -23.07 -26.72
N ASP A 522 33.13 -22.60 -27.95
CA ASP A 522 33.88 -22.97 -29.14
C ASP A 522 35.36 -22.57 -28.99
N SER A 523 35.61 -21.38 -28.43
CA SER A 523 36.98 -20.94 -28.09
C SER A 523 37.66 -21.84 -27.05
N LEU A 524 36.93 -22.45 -26.12
CA LEU A 524 37.49 -23.40 -25.16
C LEU A 524 37.79 -24.73 -25.84
N ILE A 525 36.83 -25.31 -26.57
CA ILE A 525 36.99 -26.61 -27.26
C ILE A 525 38.16 -26.58 -28.25
N ASN A 526 38.33 -25.48 -28.98
CA ASN A 526 39.45 -25.32 -29.91
C ASN A 526 40.83 -25.29 -29.23
N ASN A 527 40.88 -25.13 -27.91
CA ASN A 527 42.09 -25.22 -27.10
C ASN A 527 41.93 -26.33 -26.04
N GLN A 528 42.20 -27.57 -26.43
CA GLN A 528 42.00 -28.76 -25.60
C GLN A 528 42.70 -28.68 -24.23
N THR A 529 43.90 -28.10 -24.17
CA THR A 529 44.64 -27.92 -22.91
C THR A 529 43.88 -26.97 -21.97
N LEU A 530 43.46 -25.81 -22.48
CA LEU A 530 42.67 -24.86 -21.70
C LEU A 530 41.33 -25.46 -21.28
N TYR A 531 40.63 -26.16 -22.18
CA TYR A 531 39.38 -26.84 -21.88
C TYR A 531 39.52 -27.83 -20.71
N ASN A 532 40.55 -28.67 -20.72
CA ASN A 532 40.81 -29.62 -19.62
C ASN A 532 41.07 -28.90 -18.28
N VAL A 533 41.84 -27.80 -18.31
CA VAL A 533 42.07 -26.96 -17.11
C VAL A 533 40.76 -26.37 -16.59
N VAL A 534 39.89 -25.88 -17.47
CA VAL A 534 38.56 -25.39 -17.10
C VAL A 534 37.72 -26.48 -16.45
N LEU A 535 37.67 -27.68 -17.05
CA LEU A 535 36.92 -28.81 -16.51
C LEU A 535 37.41 -29.19 -15.11
N GLU A 536 38.72 -29.32 -14.91
CA GLU A 536 39.30 -29.65 -13.61
C GLU A 536 39.01 -28.56 -12.57
N TYR A 537 39.20 -27.30 -12.92
CA TYR A 537 38.97 -26.16 -12.03
C TYR A 537 37.52 -26.10 -11.56
N ILE A 538 36.56 -26.21 -12.49
CA ILE A 538 35.13 -26.14 -12.16
C ILE A 538 34.73 -27.34 -11.30
N ASN A 539 35.22 -28.56 -11.57
CA ASN A 539 34.94 -29.69 -10.69
C ASN A 539 35.47 -29.45 -9.25
N LYS A 540 36.69 -28.90 -9.09
CA LYS A 540 37.21 -28.50 -7.77
C LYS A 540 36.35 -27.43 -7.10
N PHE A 541 35.91 -26.43 -7.86
CA PHE A 541 34.99 -25.39 -7.38
C PHE A 541 33.66 -26.00 -6.89
N LEU A 542 33.07 -26.93 -7.65
CA LEU A 542 31.82 -27.60 -7.29
C LEU A 542 31.95 -28.42 -6.01
N ILE A 543 33.08 -29.12 -5.81
CA ILE A 543 33.37 -29.82 -4.55
C ILE A 543 33.41 -28.84 -3.37
N SER A 544 34.06 -27.68 -3.53
CA SER A 544 34.11 -26.64 -2.50
C SER A 544 32.72 -26.07 -2.20
N LEU A 545 31.94 -25.75 -3.25
CA LEU A 545 30.56 -25.27 -3.13
C LEU A 545 29.68 -26.28 -2.38
N LYS A 546 29.77 -27.58 -2.71
CA LYS A 546 29.04 -28.66 -2.02
C LYS A 546 29.39 -28.71 -0.53
N LYS A 547 30.68 -28.65 -0.18
CA LYS A 547 31.13 -28.61 1.21
C LYS A 547 30.52 -27.41 1.94
N ARG A 548 30.53 -26.23 1.31
CA ARG A 548 29.95 -25.03 1.91
C ARG A 548 28.45 -25.16 2.13
N ILE A 549 27.71 -25.69 1.15
CA ILE A 549 26.27 -25.93 1.29
C ILE A 549 25.97 -26.85 2.48
N ASN A 550 26.78 -27.90 2.69
CA ASN A 550 26.61 -28.80 3.83
C ASN A 550 26.86 -28.10 5.17
N VAL A 551 27.88 -27.24 5.26
CA VAL A 551 28.11 -26.40 6.45
C VAL A 551 26.88 -25.54 6.75
N GLU A 552 26.28 -24.92 5.74
CA GLU A 552 25.11 -24.05 5.93
C GLU A 552 23.82 -24.81 6.26
N LYS A 553 23.69 -26.05 5.79
CA LYS A 553 22.59 -26.95 6.17
C LYS A 553 22.71 -27.43 7.63
N ASN A 554 23.93 -27.62 8.11
CA ASN A 554 24.20 -28.06 9.48
C ASN A 554 23.96 -26.94 10.52
N LYS A 555 24.04 -25.68 10.10
CA LYS A 555 23.70 -24.51 10.95
C LYS A 555 22.21 -24.27 11.11
N GLU A 556 21.38 -24.88 10.28
CA GLU A 556 19.95 -24.58 10.24
C GLU A 556 19.26 -24.96 11.55
N VAL A 557 18.50 -24.02 12.09
CA VAL A 557 17.53 -24.29 13.15
C VAL A 557 16.49 -25.27 12.61
N LYS A 558 16.25 -26.36 13.33
CA LYS A 558 15.23 -27.36 13.06
C LYS A 558 13.96 -27.02 13.84
N VAL A 559 12.84 -27.68 13.53
CA VAL A 559 11.58 -27.40 14.25
C VAL A 559 11.71 -27.81 15.71
N ASP A 560 12.41 -28.91 15.98
CA ASP A 560 12.66 -29.40 17.34
C ASP A 560 13.41 -28.37 18.20
N ASP A 561 14.37 -27.63 17.61
CA ASP A 561 15.06 -26.53 18.31
C ASP A 561 14.10 -25.40 18.72
N VAL A 562 13.12 -25.09 17.87
CA VAL A 562 12.08 -24.07 18.15
C VAL A 562 11.15 -24.56 19.27
N LEU A 563 10.71 -25.82 19.20
CA LEU A 563 9.86 -26.41 20.24
C LEU A 563 10.60 -26.51 21.58
N ASP A 564 11.86 -26.93 21.58
CA ASP A 564 12.68 -27.00 22.79
C ASP A 564 12.98 -25.61 23.36
N TYR A 565 13.12 -24.59 22.51
CA TYR A 565 13.20 -23.20 22.96
C TYR A 565 11.94 -22.81 23.74
N PHE A 566 10.75 -23.12 23.21
CA PHE A 566 9.49 -22.85 23.91
C PHE A 566 9.35 -23.66 25.21
N LYS A 567 9.73 -24.95 25.23
CA LYS A 567 9.73 -25.78 26.47
C LYS A 567 10.56 -25.14 27.58
N LYS A 568 11.73 -24.60 27.23
CA LYS A 568 12.65 -23.96 28.17
C LYS A 568 12.23 -22.54 28.57
N ASN A 569 11.42 -21.87 27.75
CA ASN A 569 10.98 -20.49 27.94
C ASN A 569 9.45 -20.41 28.01
N ILE A 570 8.88 -20.92 29.11
CA ILE A 570 7.43 -21.08 29.28
C ILE A 570 6.66 -19.77 29.07
N SER A 571 7.16 -18.64 29.59
CA SER A 571 6.49 -17.34 29.40
C SER A 571 6.42 -16.93 27.93
N VAL A 572 7.48 -17.20 27.17
CA VAL A 572 7.55 -16.94 25.72
C VAL A 572 6.57 -17.84 24.97
N ALA A 573 6.50 -19.12 25.34
CA ALA A 573 5.53 -20.06 24.77
C ALA A 573 4.09 -19.59 24.99
N LYS A 574 3.74 -19.14 26.20
CA LYS A 574 2.42 -18.60 26.51
C LYS A 574 2.10 -17.35 25.68
N SER A 575 3.01 -16.39 25.62
CA SER A 575 2.80 -15.17 24.82
C SER A 575 2.65 -15.47 23.32
N TYR A 576 3.43 -16.40 22.77
CA TYR A 576 3.28 -16.80 21.37
C TYR A 576 1.96 -17.55 21.14
N LYS A 577 1.54 -18.41 22.09
CA LYS A 577 0.25 -19.08 22.04
C LYS A 577 -0.91 -18.08 22.01
N ASP A 578 -0.87 -17.03 22.83
CA ASP A 578 -1.91 -15.99 22.83
C ASP A 578 -2.01 -15.30 21.45
N ILE A 579 -0.89 -15.06 20.79
CA ILE A 579 -0.86 -14.54 19.41
C ILE A 579 -1.51 -15.55 18.43
N LEU A 580 -1.16 -16.83 18.53
CA LEU A 580 -1.73 -17.87 17.67
C LEU A 580 -3.24 -18.06 17.91
N ASP A 581 -3.70 -17.99 19.15
CA ASP A 581 -5.11 -18.13 19.48
C ASP A 581 -5.93 -16.98 18.91
N GLU A 582 -5.41 -15.74 18.92
CA GLU A 582 -6.04 -14.60 18.23
C GLU A 582 -6.02 -14.79 16.71
N GLU A 583 -4.89 -15.20 16.13
CA GLU A 583 -4.71 -15.21 14.68
C GLU A 583 -5.36 -16.40 13.98
N LEU A 584 -5.53 -17.53 14.68
CA LEU A 584 -6.03 -18.76 14.06
C LEU A 584 -7.55 -18.94 14.16
N VAL A 585 -8.29 -18.01 14.75
CA VAL A 585 -9.76 -18.12 14.94
C VAL A 585 -10.48 -18.43 13.63
N TYR A 586 -10.28 -17.62 12.59
CA TYR A 586 -11.02 -17.80 11.33
C TYR A 586 -10.59 -19.06 10.59
N ILE A 587 -9.29 -19.41 10.59
CA ILE A 587 -8.84 -20.61 9.88
C ILE A 587 -9.30 -21.89 10.59
N LYS A 588 -9.33 -21.91 11.94
CA LYS A 588 -9.92 -23.00 12.73
C LYS A 588 -11.41 -23.19 12.38
N GLN A 589 -12.14 -22.10 12.10
CA GLN A 589 -13.54 -22.16 11.70
C GLN A 589 -13.75 -22.64 10.25
N HIS A 590 -12.93 -22.18 9.30
CA HIS A 590 -13.17 -22.40 7.87
C HIS A 590 -12.43 -23.61 7.29
N ARG A 591 -11.25 -23.94 7.84
CA ARG A 591 -10.41 -25.07 7.43
C ARG A 591 -9.74 -25.74 8.63
N PRO A 592 -10.54 -26.31 9.56
CA PRO A 592 -10.00 -27.08 10.68
C PRO A 592 -9.14 -28.27 10.20
N ASP A 593 -9.39 -28.77 9.00
CA ASP A 593 -8.61 -29.82 8.36
C ASP A 593 -7.15 -29.40 8.10
N ILE A 594 -6.91 -28.16 7.65
CA ILE A 594 -5.55 -27.62 7.49
C ILE A 594 -4.88 -27.50 8.86
N VAL A 595 -5.56 -26.91 9.84
CA VAL A 595 -4.99 -26.72 11.19
C VAL A 595 -4.65 -28.07 11.85
N ALA A 596 -5.51 -29.08 11.68
CA ALA A 596 -5.27 -30.43 12.18
C ALA A 596 -4.08 -31.11 11.50
N SER A 597 -3.76 -30.74 10.24
CA SER A 597 -2.60 -31.27 9.51
C SER A 597 -1.26 -30.68 9.96
N TRP A 598 -1.28 -29.54 10.68
CA TRP A 598 -0.07 -28.85 11.16
C TRP A 598 0.57 -29.56 12.34
N LYS A 599 1.35 -30.60 12.05
CA LYS A 599 2.01 -31.47 13.03
C LYS A 599 2.71 -30.70 14.16
N TYR A 600 3.46 -29.65 13.84
CA TYR A 600 4.30 -28.96 14.81
C TYR A 600 3.48 -27.98 15.65
N TYR A 601 2.48 -27.34 15.05
CA TYR A 601 1.49 -26.59 15.81
C TYR A 601 0.72 -27.47 16.79
N GLN A 602 0.31 -28.68 16.38
CA GLN A 602 -0.37 -29.62 17.31
C GLN A 602 0.54 -30.03 18.47
N GLU A 603 1.83 -30.24 18.22
CA GLU A 603 2.81 -30.50 19.29
C GLU A 603 3.00 -29.30 20.22
N PHE A 604 3.05 -28.09 19.65
CA PHE A 604 3.14 -26.85 20.43
C PHE A 604 1.90 -26.65 21.34
N GLU A 605 0.70 -26.88 20.81
CA GLU A 605 -0.54 -26.84 21.58
C GLU A 605 -0.55 -27.85 22.72
N ARG A 606 -0.14 -29.09 22.46
CA ARG A 606 -0.06 -30.15 23.48
C ARG A 606 0.92 -29.75 24.59
N MET A 607 2.12 -29.30 24.22
CA MET A 607 3.12 -28.82 25.17
C MET A 607 2.58 -27.67 26.04
N CYS A 608 1.89 -26.69 25.45
CA CYS A 608 1.33 -25.58 26.23
C CYS A 608 0.26 -26.05 27.22
N LYS A 609 -0.58 -27.03 26.84
CA LYS A 609 -1.58 -27.63 27.75
C LYS A 609 -0.92 -28.36 28.93
N GLU A 610 0.10 -29.18 28.66
CA GLU A 610 0.86 -29.89 29.72
C GLU A 610 1.52 -28.90 30.70
N LEU A 611 2.01 -27.77 30.20
CA LEU A 611 2.60 -26.70 31.02
C LEU A 611 1.56 -25.98 31.89
N ASP A 612 0.32 -25.85 31.43
CA ASP A 612 -0.75 -25.24 32.21
C ASP A 612 -1.28 -26.18 33.29
N GLU A 613 -1.42 -27.47 33.00
CA GLU A 613 -1.83 -28.50 33.98
C GLU A 613 -0.82 -28.66 35.13
N ASN A 614 0.48 -28.69 34.81
CA ASN A 614 1.54 -28.78 35.83
C ASN A 614 1.61 -27.56 36.74
N ASN A 615 1.25 -26.37 36.25
CA ASN A 615 1.20 -25.15 37.05
C ASN A 615 -0.05 -25.09 37.96
N GLN A 616 -1.14 -25.78 37.60
CA GLN A 616 -2.35 -25.83 38.42
C GLN A 616 -2.27 -26.89 39.53
N ASN A 617 -1.44 -27.93 39.37
CA ASN A 617 -1.22 -28.98 40.39
C ASN A 617 0.28 -29.20 40.67
N PRO A 618 0.95 -28.32 41.46
CA PRO A 618 2.36 -28.51 41.81
C PRO A 618 2.62 -29.84 42.52
N SER A 619 1.63 -30.37 43.25
CA SER A 619 1.72 -31.58 44.07
C SER A 619 1.88 -32.88 43.26
N LEU A 620 1.55 -32.91 41.96
CA LEU A 620 1.76 -34.08 41.11
C LEU A 620 3.18 -34.14 40.49
N SER A 621 3.96 -33.04 40.56
CA SER A 621 5.32 -33.03 40.02
C SER A 621 6.36 -33.70 40.93
N PHE A 622 6.04 -33.94 42.21
CA PHE A 622 6.97 -34.51 43.18
C PHE A 622 6.82 -36.02 43.41
N SER A 623 5.95 -36.72 42.68
CA SER A 623 5.73 -38.16 42.93
C SER A 623 6.58 -39.12 42.09
N ASN A 624 7.58 -38.65 41.32
CA ASN A 624 8.45 -39.51 40.49
C ASN A 624 9.96 -39.25 40.70
N GLN A 625 10.39 -39.10 41.95
CA GLN A 625 11.81 -39.26 42.32
C GLN A 625 12.01 -40.46 43.23
#